data_AF-A0A0C9WB57-F1
#
_entry.id   AF-A0A0C9WB57-F1
#
_cell.length_a   1.000
_cell.length_b   1.000
_cell.length_c   1.000
_cell.angle_alpha   90.00
_cell.angle_beta   90.00
_cell.angle_gamma   90.00
#
_symmetry.space_group_name_H-M   'P 1'
#
loop_
_entity.id
_entity.type
_entity.pdbx_description
1 polymer ?
#
loop_
_entity_poly.entity_id
_entity_poly.type
_entity_poly.pdbx_seq_one_letter_code
_entity_poly.pdbx_strand_id
1 'polypeptide(L)'
;MVSLPQRQDRREQMELLSTIQGLTWTVIDAIPSTDPSINRILDWVVKEREQLAERLETTIDASSNFRWPREIDAWSVNQGPLEGSGSDLWARKGPSSTKPKDPPTPAARPNLTCAAEDHSVPALMDKTPEWMVLSPAKISCWYSHVSAIRQFVDRTDAHIDDVAVILEDDINMEMDTADRLSQVWAVLPAGWDIVFLGVLDVG
;
A
#
# COMPACT_ATOMS: atom_id res chain seq x y z
N MET A 1 7.62 -2.80 11.92
CA MET A 1 7.63 -4.08 11.19
C MET A 1 6.23 -4.50 10.87
N VAL A 2 5.95 -4.83 9.62
CA VAL A 2 4.67 -5.39 9.17
C VAL A 2 4.79 -6.92 9.23
N SER A 3 3.90 -7.57 10.00
CA SER A 3 3.93 -9.02 10.19
C SER A 3 2.52 -9.55 10.37
N LEU A 4 2.22 -10.74 9.86
CA LEU A 4 0.95 -11.39 10.15
C LEU A 4 0.84 -11.74 11.65
N PRO A 5 -0.33 -11.54 12.30
CA PRO A 5 -0.54 -11.87 13.70
C PRO A 5 -0.20 -13.31 14.08
N GLN A 6 -0.23 -14.24 13.12
CA GLN A 6 0.03 -15.66 13.35
C GLN A 6 1.52 -16.03 13.24
N ARG A 7 2.38 -15.17 12.68
CA ARG A 7 3.83 -15.43 12.48
C ARG A 7 4.65 -15.11 13.74
N GLN A 8 4.30 -15.72 14.86
CA GLN A 8 4.95 -15.46 16.16
C GLN A 8 6.44 -15.81 16.14
N ASP A 9 6.82 -16.88 15.45
CA ASP A 9 8.21 -17.28 15.23
C ASP A 9 9.07 -16.16 14.60
N ARG A 10 8.48 -15.41 13.67
CA ARG A 10 9.16 -14.31 12.98
C ARG A 10 9.19 -13.05 13.82
N ARG A 11 8.11 -12.76 14.53
CA ARG A 11 8.08 -11.65 15.49
C ARG A 11 9.16 -11.81 16.54
N GLU A 12 9.31 -13.00 17.12
CA GLU A 12 10.37 -13.32 18.08
C GLU A 12 11.77 -13.11 17.49
N GLN A 13 12.02 -13.54 16.25
CA GLN A 13 13.30 -13.31 15.57
C GLN A 13 13.60 -11.81 15.40
N MET A 14 12.61 -11.03 14.99
CA MET A 14 12.77 -9.60 14.75
C MET A 14 12.89 -8.80 16.06
N GLU A 15 12.22 -9.23 17.13
CA GLU A 15 12.41 -8.68 18.48
C GLU A 15 13.82 -8.94 19.04
N LEU A 16 14.38 -10.12 18.75
CA LEU A 16 15.77 -10.41 19.08
C LEU A 16 16.73 -9.48 18.32
N LEU A 17 16.52 -9.29 17.01
CA LEU A 17 17.32 -8.36 16.21
C LEU A 17 17.21 -6.92 16.70
N SER A 18 15.99 -6.48 17.04
CA SER A 18 15.70 -5.19 17.66
C SER A 18 16.52 -4.99 18.93
N THR A 19 16.52 -5.98 19.82
CA THR A 19 17.24 -5.94 21.10
C THR A 19 18.74 -5.85 20.88
N ILE A 20 19.27 -6.66 19.95
CA ILE A 20 20.70 -6.71 19.64
C ILE A 20 21.20 -5.39 19.05
N GLN A 21 20.40 -4.74 18.20
CA GLN A 21 20.75 -3.48 17.55
C GLN A 21 20.41 -2.25 18.41
N GLY A 22 19.76 -2.42 19.56
CA GLY A 22 19.30 -1.31 20.40
C GLY A 22 18.23 -0.44 19.72
N LEU A 23 17.46 -1.02 18.79
CA LEU A 23 16.40 -0.35 18.06
C LEU A 23 15.04 -0.57 18.73
N THR A 24 14.16 0.43 18.68
CA THR A 24 12.76 0.29 19.10
C THR A 24 11.88 -0.06 17.91
N TRP A 25 11.13 -1.17 18.01
CA TRP A 25 10.28 -1.67 16.94
C TRP A 25 8.82 -1.59 17.34
N THR A 26 8.00 -1.06 16.44
CA THR A 26 6.55 -1.21 16.53
C THR A 26 6.12 -2.32 15.59
N VAL A 27 5.44 -3.32 16.12
CA VAL A 27 4.82 -4.38 15.32
C VAL A 27 3.47 -3.87 14.82
N ILE A 28 3.28 -3.93 13.50
CA ILE A 28 2.06 -3.57 12.81
C ILE A 28 1.45 -4.87 12.29
N ASP A 29 0.23 -5.17 12.76
CA ASP A 29 -0.49 -6.37 12.36
C ASP A 29 -0.90 -6.27 10.88
N ALA A 30 -0.27 -7.11 10.05
CA ALA A 30 -0.65 -7.25 8.66
C ALA A 30 -2.02 -7.93 8.53
N ILE A 31 -2.75 -7.56 7.48
CA ILE A 31 -4.08 -8.09 7.22
C ILE A 31 -3.92 -9.34 6.35
N PRO A 32 -4.39 -10.53 6.78
CA PRO A 32 -4.24 -11.75 6.01
C PRO A 32 -5.03 -11.68 4.69
N SER A 33 -4.55 -12.38 3.67
CA SER A 33 -5.21 -12.46 2.35
C SER A 33 -6.63 -13.04 2.38
N THR A 34 -6.95 -13.76 3.45
CA THR A 34 -8.27 -14.33 3.73
C THR A 34 -9.23 -13.36 4.42
N ASP A 35 -8.76 -12.18 4.83
CA ASP A 35 -9.61 -11.20 5.51
C ASP A 35 -10.71 -10.67 4.57
N PRO A 36 -11.97 -10.57 5.02
CA PRO A 36 -13.06 -10.06 4.19
C PRO A 36 -12.87 -8.64 3.64
N SER A 37 -12.01 -7.80 4.23
CA SER A 37 -11.64 -6.49 3.70
C SER A 37 -10.88 -6.58 2.38
N ILE A 38 -10.00 -7.58 2.22
CA ILE A 38 -9.23 -7.81 0.99
C ILE A 38 -10.16 -8.13 -0.17
N ASN A 39 -11.17 -8.96 0.10
CA ASN A 39 -12.20 -9.25 -0.87
C ASN A 39 -12.99 -7.99 -1.26
N ARG A 40 -13.32 -7.11 -0.32
CA ARG A 40 -14.05 -5.87 -0.62
C ARG A 40 -13.20 -4.88 -1.44
N ILE A 41 -11.91 -4.78 -1.12
CA ILE A 41 -10.95 -3.99 -1.92
C ILE A 41 -10.92 -4.52 -3.36
N LEU A 42 -10.82 -5.84 -3.54
CA LEU A 42 -10.86 -6.45 -4.88
C LEU A 42 -12.15 -6.13 -5.64
N ASP A 43 -13.31 -6.17 -4.98
CA ASP A 43 -14.59 -5.84 -5.62
C ASP A 43 -14.64 -4.37 -6.07
N TRP A 44 -14.05 -3.45 -5.30
CA TRP A 44 -13.89 -2.06 -5.70
C TRP A 44 -12.93 -1.89 -6.88
N VAL A 45 -11.81 -2.61 -6.91
CA VAL A 45 -10.88 -2.59 -8.05
C VAL A 45 -11.57 -3.04 -9.34
N VAL A 46 -12.39 -4.10 -9.30
CA VAL A 46 -13.18 -4.54 -10.45
C VAL A 46 -14.08 -3.40 -10.94
N LYS A 47 -14.85 -2.81 -10.03
CA LYS A 47 -15.82 -1.75 -10.33
C LYS A 47 -15.16 -0.50 -10.90
N GLU A 48 -14.04 -0.06 -10.36
CA GLU A 48 -13.29 1.10 -10.88
C GLU A 48 -12.74 0.84 -12.28
N ARG A 49 -12.26 -0.37 -12.56
CA ARG A 49 -11.75 -0.75 -13.88
C ARG A 49 -12.86 -0.83 -14.93
N GLU A 50 -14.03 -1.36 -14.57
CA GLU A 50 -15.22 -1.38 -15.44
C GLU A 50 -15.66 0.04 -15.79
N GLN A 51 -15.78 0.93 -14.80
CA GLN A 51 -16.16 2.33 -15.02
C GLN A 51 -15.12 3.09 -15.85
N LEU A 52 -13.83 2.77 -15.69
CA LEU A 52 -12.79 3.35 -16.53
C LEU A 52 -12.97 2.89 -17.99
N ALA A 53 -13.16 1.59 -18.24
CA ALA A 53 -13.38 1.08 -19.59
C ALA A 53 -14.57 1.75 -20.28
N GLU A 54 -15.71 1.90 -19.60
CA GLU A 54 -16.89 2.61 -20.13
C GLU A 54 -16.60 4.08 -20.48
N ARG A 55 -15.80 4.77 -19.65
CA ARG A 55 -15.38 6.16 -19.94
C ARG A 55 -14.44 6.26 -21.13
N LEU A 56 -13.51 5.31 -21.28
CA LEU A 56 -12.57 5.29 -22.41
C LEU A 56 -13.30 4.99 -23.74
N GLU A 57 -14.33 4.14 -23.74
CA GLU A 57 -15.13 3.85 -24.93
C GLU A 57 -15.96 5.06 -25.42
N THR A 58 -16.33 5.96 -24.51
CA THR A 58 -17.21 7.11 -24.81
C THR A 58 -16.48 8.40 -25.14
N THR A 59 -15.16 8.48 -24.93
CA THR A 59 -14.36 9.70 -25.12
C THR A 59 -13.21 9.48 -26.11
N ILE A 60 -13.23 10.18 -27.25
CA ILE A 60 -12.24 10.02 -28.36
C ILE A 60 -10.82 10.47 -27.98
N ASP A 61 -10.63 11.15 -26.84
CA ASP A 61 -9.35 11.75 -26.43
C ASP A 61 -8.91 11.30 -25.03
N ALA A 62 -8.86 9.98 -24.84
CA ALA A 62 -8.69 9.39 -23.53
C ALA A 62 -7.22 9.16 -23.15
N SER A 63 -6.44 10.24 -23.04
CA SER A 63 -5.23 10.22 -22.21
C SER A 63 -5.62 10.41 -20.75
N SER A 64 -6.16 9.36 -20.12
CA SER A 64 -6.35 9.35 -18.66
C SER A 64 -4.98 9.17 -17.99
N ASN A 65 -4.13 10.19 -18.08
CA ASN A 65 -2.89 10.21 -17.34
C ASN A 65 -3.21 10.51 -15.88
N PHE A 66 -2.51 9.82 -14.98
CA PHE A 66 -2.60 10.10 -13.57
C PHE A 66 -2.17 11.53 -13.33
N ARG A 67 -2.93 12.24 -12.49
CA ARG A 67 -2.61 13.59 -12.07
C ARG A 67 -2.88 13.69 -10.59
N TRP A 68 -1.86 14.12 -9.86
CA TRP A 68 -2.05 14.60 -8.51
C TRP A 68 -3.11 15.71 -8.48
N PRO A 69 -3.94 15.78 -7.42
CA PRO A 69 -4.80 16.93 -7.18
C PRO A 69 -4.00 18.22 -7.23
N ARG A 70 -4.60 19.31 -7.74
CA ARG A 70 -3.89 20.60 -7.86
C ARG A 70 -3.53 21.17 -6.50
N GLU A 71 -4.24 20.73 -5.47
CA GLU A 71 -4.14 21.16 -4.10
C GLU A 71 -3.17 20.29 -3.27
N ILE A 72 -2.46 19.32 -3.89
CA ILE A 72 -1.63 18.36 -3.16
C ILE A 72 -0.55 19.02 -2.31
N ASP A 73 0.11 20.07 -2.82
CA ASP A 73 1.13 20.81 -2.07
C ASP A 73 0.54 21.57 -0.87
N ALA A 74 -0.72 22.02 -0.99
CA ALA A 74 -1.43 22.66 0.12
C ALA A 74 -1.87 21.63 1.16
N TRP A 75 -2.18 20.41 0.73
CA TRP A 75 -2.55 19.31 1.63
C TRP A 75 -1.34 18.71 2.33
N SER A 76 -0.18 18.64 1.68
CA SER A 76 1.04 18.07 2.27
C SER A 76 1.59 18.89 3.44
N VAL A 77 1.38 20.22 3.44
CA VAL A 77 1.76 21.10 4.54
C VAL A 77 0.69 21.22 5.64
N ASN A 78 -0.50 20.67 5.42
CA ASN A 78 -1.57 20.72 6.39
C ASN A 78 -1.30 19.73 7.53
N GLN A 79 -1.15 20.24 8.76
CA GLN A 79 -0.89 19.42 9.95
C GLN A 79 -2.19 18.88 10.59
N GLY A 80 -3.35 19.12 9.99
CA GLY A 80 -4.61 18.53 10.42
C GLY A 80 -4.66 17.01 10.16
N PRO A 81 -5.53 16.26 10.87
CA PRO A 81 -5.74 14.85 10.58
C PRO A 81 -6.14 14.62 9.12
N LEU A 82 -5.53 13.62 8.48
CA LEU A 82 -5.89 13.25 7.12
C LEU A 82 -7.20 12.46 7.12
N GLU A 83 -8.26 13.04 6.55
CA GLU A 83 -9.51 12.32 6.38
C GLU A 83 -9.37 11.21 5.35
N GLY A 84 -9.89 10.02 5.67
CA GLY A 84 -9.89 8.90 4.73
C GLY A 84 -10.77 9.19 3.53
N SER A 85 -10.22 9.06 2.32
CA SER A 85 -10.94 9.30 1.07
C SER A 85 -10.58 8.26 0.01
N GLY A 86 -11.39 8.16 -1.06
CA GLY A 86 -11.12 7.24 -2.16
C GLY A 86 -10.92 5.79 -1.71
N SER A 87 -9.74 5.22 -2.01
CA SER A 87 -9.39 3.84 -1.68
C SER A 87 -9.29 3.55 -0.19
N ASP A 88 -9.08 4.56 0.67
CA ASP A 88 -9.04 4.40 2.13
C ASP A 88 -10.37 3.84 2.67
N LEU A 89 -11.46 4.04 1.94
CA LEU A 89 -12.81 3.64 2.33
C LEU A 89 -13.18 2.23 1.85
N TRP A 90 -12.40 1.63 0.94
CA TRP A 90 -12.74 0.35 0.29
C TRP A 90 -12.75 -0.84 1.26
N ALA A 91 -11.97 -0.76 2.34
CA ALA A 91 -11.89 -1.77 3.37
C ALA A 91 -12.95 -1.64 4.48
N ARG A 92 -13.76 -0.57 4.51
CA ARG A 92 -14.77 -0.33 5.55
C ARG A 92 -16.05 -1.13 5.26
N LYS A 93 -16.70 -1.67 6.31
CA LYS A 93 -18.07 -2.23 6.20
C LYS A 93 -19.02 -1.05 6.38
N GLY A 94 -19.94 -0.78 5.44
CA GLY A 94 -20.84 0.39 5.48
C GLY A 94 -21.83 0.40 6.67
N PRO A 95 -22.68 1.47 6.85
CA PRO A 95 -23.02 2.54 5.89
C PRO A 95 -23.16 4.02 6.41
N SER A 96 -23.07 5.02 5.50
CA SER A 96 -23.76 6.36 5.46
C SER A 96 -23.14 7.23 4.33
N SER A 97 -23.79 7.85 3.33
CA SER A 97 -25.20 8.07 2.96
C SER A 97 -25.34 8.35 1.44
N THR A 98 -26.55 8.16 0.90
CA THR A 98 -27.06 8.50 -0.46
C THR A 98 -26.12 8.30 -1.66
N LYS A 99 -25.92 7.03 -2.01
CA LYS A 99 -25.34 6.50 -3.26
C LYS A 99 -23.83 6.70 -3.41
N PRO A 100 -23.07 5.66 -3.03
CA PRO A 100 -22.52 4.77 -4.05
C PRO A 100 -23.12 3.37 -3.90
N LYS A 101 -23.65 2.78 -4.98
CA LYS A 101 -24.19 1.41 -4.96
C LYS A 101 -23.12 0.45 -4.42
N ASP A 102 -23.49 -0.39 -3.45
CA ASP A 102 -22.65 -1.45 -2.90
C ASP A 102 -21.94 -2.23 -4.04
N PRO A 103 -20.69 -2.69 -3.84
CA PRO A 103 -20.09 -3.63 -4.78
C PRO A 103 -21.01 -4.86 -4.92
N PRO A 104 -21.16 -5.42 -6.14
CA PRO A 104 -22.02 -6.56 -6.35
C PRO A 104 -21.59 -7.75 -5.47
N THR A 105 -22.57 -8.58 -5.10
CA THR A 105 -22.41 -9.90 -4.49
C THR A 105 -21.27 -10.66 -5.19
N PRO A 106 -20.46 -11.50 -4.50
CA PRO A 106 -19.32 -12.20 -5.11
C PRO A 106 -19.77 -13.15 -6.21
N ALA A 107 -19.97 -12.61 -7.41
CA ALA A 107 -19.93 -13.34 -8.65
C ALA A 107 -18.50 -13.84 -8.85
N ALA A 108 -18.32 -14.83 -9.74
CA ALA A 108 -16.98 -15.25 -10.16
C ALA A 108 -16.22 -14.01 -10.66
N ARG A 109 -15.27 -13.51 -9.84
CA ARG A 109 -14.50 -12.32 -10.19
C ARG A 109 -13.72 -12.61 -11.47
N PRO A 110 -13.65 -11.67 -12.42
CA PRO A 110 -12.71 -11.81 -13.51
C PRO A 110 -11.30 -11.89 -12.92
N ASN A 111 -10.44 -12.71 -13.51
CA ASN A 111 -9.03 -12.72 -13.17
C ASN A 111 -8.46 -11.34 -13.53
N LEU A 112 -7.93 -10.65 -12.52
CA LEU A 112 -7.38 -9.31 -12.66
C LEU A 112 -5.87 -9.37 -12.84
N THR A 113 -5.32 -8.41 -13.57
CA THR A 113 -3.87 -8.18 -13.69
C THR A 113 -3.41 -7.04 -12.78
N CYS A 114 -2.16 -7.09 -12.34
CA CYS A 114 -1.47 -5.96 -11.73
C CYS A 114 -1.35 -4.83 -12.74
N ALA A 115 -1.41 -3.58 -12.27
CA ALA A 115 -1.08 -2.45 -13.12
C ALA A 115 0.44 -2.46 -13.40
N ALA A 116 0.83 -2.16 -14.63
CA ALA A 116 2.24 -2.00 -15.02
C ALA A 116 2.75 -0.57 -14.77
N GLU A 117 1.84 0.40 -14.80
CA GLU A 117 2.04 1.84 -14.56
C GLU A 117 0.76 2.42 -13.96
N ASP A 118 0.63 3.74 -13.79
CA ASP A 118 -0.49 4.37 -13.08
C ASP A 118 -1.89 3.96 -13.60
N HIS A 119 -2.06 3.91 -14.92
CA HIS A 119 -3.32 3.52 -15.58
C HIS A 119 -3.16 2.41 -16.62
N SER A 120 -1.96 1.82 -16.70
CA SER A 120 -1.71 0.70 -17.60
C SER A 120 -2.08 -0.59 -16.90
N VAL A 121 -3.26 -1.12 -17.19
CA VAL A 121 -3.72 -2.44 -16.72
C VAL A 121 -3.72 -3.39 -17.92
N PRO A 122 -2.69 -4.25 -18.07
CA PRO A 122 -2.63 -5.19 -19.18
C PRO A 122 -3.85 -6.11 -19.18
N ALA A 123 -4.40 -6.42 -20.36
CA ALA A 123 -5.43 -7.45 -20.45
C ALA A 123 -4.87 -8.80 -19.96
N LEU A 124 -5.71 -9.59 -19.30
CA LEU A 124 -5.37 -10.97 -18.99
C LEU A 124 -5.27 -11.77 -20.30
N MET A 125 -4.15 -12.43 -20.52
CA MET A 125 -3.89 -13.30 -21.67
C MET A 125 -3.56 -14.70 -21.17
N ASP A 126 -3.73 -15.72 -22.01
CA ASP A 126 -3.41 -17.12 -21.67
C ASP A 126 -1.96 -17.34 -21.20
N LYS A 127 -1.06 -16.42 -21.53
CA LYS A 127 0.38 -16.44 -21.16
C LYS A 127 0.76 -15.37 -20.12
N THR A 128 -0.21 -14.76 -19.43
CA THR A 128 0.08 -13.78 -18.37
C THR A 128 0.92 -14.46 -17.28
N PRO A 129 2.13 -13.95 -16.96
CA PRO A 129 2.93 -14.49 -15.87
C PRO A 129 2.22 -14.36 -14.52
N GLU A 130 2.47 -15.30 -13.61
CA GLU A 130 1.84 -15.32 -12.27
C GLU A 130 2.08 -14.02 -11.48
N TRP A 131 3.26 -13.42 -11.62
CA TRP A 131 3.60 -12.15 -10.97
C TRP A 131 2.76 -10.97 -11.51
N MET A 132 2.16 -11.08 -12.70
CA MET A 132 1.20 -10.09 -13.21
C MET A 132 -0.25 -10.37 -12.80
N VAL A 133 -0.58 -11.51 -12.19
CA VAL A 133 -1.96 -11.81 -11.75
C VAL A 133 -2.23 -11.13 -10.41
N LEU A 134 -3.23 -10.27 -10.32
CA LEU A 134 -3.60 -9.58 -9.08
C LEU A 134 -4.36 -10.52 -8.15
N SER A 135 -3.65 -11.08 -7.17
CA SER A 135 -4.20 -12.02 -6.20
C SER A 135 -4.63 -11.34 -4.90
N PRO A 136 -5.47 -11.99 -4.07
CA PRO A 136 -5.77 -11.51 -2.72
C PRO A 136 -4.52 -11.29 -1.86
N ALA A 137 -3.47 -12.11 -2.04
CA ALA A 137 -2.21 -11.95 -1.31
C ALA A 137 -1.51 -10.63 -1.66
N LYS A 138 -1.50 -10.23 -2.95
CA LYS A 138 -0.92 -8.95 -3.38
C LYS A 138 -1.70 -7.76 -2.84
N ILE A 139 -3.04 -7.84 -2.83
CA ILE A 139 -3.88 -6.80 -2.23
C ILE A 139 -3.68 -6.72 -0.71
N SER A 140 -3.57 -7.85 -0.04
CA SER A 140 -3.27 -7.93 1.41
C SER A 140 -1.92 -7.31 1.75
N CYS A 141 -0.88 -7.62 0.97
CA CYS A 141 0.45 -7.02 1.11
C CYS A 141 0.37 -5.49 0.92
N TRP A 142 -0.17 -5.02 -0.21
CA TRP A 142 -0.36 -3.59 -0.48
C TRP A 142 -1.12 -2.88 0.63
N TYR A 143 -2.27 -3.44 1.05
CA TYR A 143 -3.13 -2.79 2.04
C TYR A 143 -2.50 -2.75 3.43
N SER A 144 -1.73 -3.77 3.79
CA SER A 144 -0.98 -3.79 5.06
C SER A 144 0.11 -2.72 5.09
N HIS A 145 0.83 -2.51 3.99
CA HIS A 145 1.84 -1.45 3.88
C HIS A 145 1.24 -0.05 3.87
N VAL A 146 0.15 0.17 3.13
CA VAL A 146 -0.57 1.47 3.17
C VAL A 146 -1.10 1.76 4.57
N SER A 147 -1.61 0.74 5.27
CA SER A 147 -2.08 0.89 6.66
C SER A 147 -0.93 1.25 7.61
N ALA A 148 0.27 0.68 7.40
CA ALA A 148 1.45 1.01 8.18
C ALA A 148 1.90 2.47 7.97
N ILE A 149 1.90 2.94 6.72
CA ILE A 149 2.20 4.34 6.38
C ILE A 149 1.17 5.27 7.05
N ARG A 150 -0.12 4.95 6.95
CA ARG A 150 -1.19 5.72 7.60
C ARG A 150 -1.00 5.79 9.11
N GLN A 151 -0.71 4.65 9.76
CA GLN A 151 -0.49 4.62 11.20
C GLN A 151 0.72 5.49 11.63
N PHE A 152 1.77 5.53 10.82
CA PHE A 152 2.91 6.43 11.07
C PHE A 152 2.49 7.90 10.91
N VAL A 153 1.85 8.27 9.80
CA VAL A 153 1.48 9.66 9.50
C VAL A 153 0.41 10.21 10.45
N ASP A 154 -0.56 9.39 10.86
CA ASP A 154 -1.71 9.82 11.66
C ASP A 154 -1.44 9.82 13.18
N ARG A 155 -0.18 9.66 13.61
CA ARG A 155 0.17 9.71 15.04
C ARG A 155 -0.02 11.13 15.60
N THR A 156 -0.45 11.22 16.86
CA THR A 156 -0.78 12.51 17.49
C THR A 156 0.43 13.42 17.74
N ASP A 157 1.62 12.84 17.78
CA ASP A 157 2.91 13.50 17.99
C ASP A 157 3.74 13.59 16.70
N ALA A 158 3.09 13.57 15.53
CA ALA A 158 3.78 13.63 14.26
C ALA A 158 4.46 14.99 14.01
N HIS A 159 5.75 14.96 13.69
CA HIS A 159 6.48 16.08 13.12
C HIS A 159 6.86 15.83 11.66
N ILE A 160 7.03 16.92 10.90
CA ILE A 160 7.32 16.88 9.46
C ILE A 160 8.69 16.26 9.14
N ASP A 161 9.65 16.36 10.06
CA ASP A 161 11.00 15.84 9.89
C ASP A 161 11.16 14.41 10.43
N ASP A 162 10.09 13.82 10.96
CA ASP A 162 10.15 12.49 11.52
C ASP A 162 10.21 11.43 10.43
N VAL A 163 10.98 10.38 10.70
CA VAL A 163 11.28 9.31 9.74
C VAL A 163 10.92 7.97 10.35
N ALA A 164 10.31 7.11 9.56
CA ALA A 164 10.15 5.70 9.90
C ALA A 164 10.76 4.79 8.84
N VAL A 165 11.25 3.66 9.32
CA VAL A 165 11.69 2.54 8.47
C VAL A 165 10.64 1.44 8.61
N ILE A 166 9.95 1.14 7.50
CA ILE A 166 8.94 0.08 7.45
C ILE A 166 9.61 -1.15 6.84
N LEU A 167 9.60 -2.25 7.60
CA LEU A 167 10.27 -3.49 7.26
C LEU A 167 9.27 -4.65 7.35
N GLU A 168 9.37 -5.61 6.45
CA GLU A 168 8.66 -6.90 6.54
C GLU A 168 9.32 -7.81 7.57
N ASP A 169 8.65 -8.90 7.96
CA ASP A 169 9.12 -9.84 8.99
C ASP A 169 9.97 -11.00 8.46
N ASP A 170 10.28 -10.98 7.16
CA ASP A 170 11.13 -11.96 6.48
C ASP A 170 12.44 -11.37 5.94
N ILE A 171 12.75 -10.12 6.30
CA ILE A 171 14.01 -9.50 5.91
C ILE A 171 15.19 -10.06 6.72
N ASN A 172 16.37 -9.99 6.12
CA ASN A 172 17.63 -10.11 6.84
C ASN A 172 18.22 -8.72 7.04
N MET A 173 18.69 -8.43 8.25
CA MET A 173 19.36 -7.17 8.57
C MET A 173 20.79 -7.41 8.99
N GLU A 174 21.70 -6.57 8.49
CA GLU A 174 23.06 -6.49 9.00
C GLU A 174 23.07 -5.77 10.36
N MET A 175 24.08 -6.05 11.18
CA MET A 175 24.19 -5.49 12.53
C MET A 175 24.33 -3.96 12.54
N ASP A 176 24.87 -3.39 11.46
CA ASP A 176 25.11 -1.95 11.28
C ASP A 176 24.01 -1.27 10.46
N THR A 177 22.85 -1.93 10.24
CA THR A 177 21.77 -1.38 9.41
C THR A 177 21.31 -0.01 9.93
N ALA A 178 21.19 0.17 11.24
CA ALA A 178 20.81 1.45 11.85
C ALA A 178 21.79 2.58 11.49
N ASP A 179 23.08 2.33 11.67
CA ASP A 179 24.15 3.30 11.38
C ASP A 179 24.19 3.64 9.89
N ARG A 180 24.02 2.63 9.03
CA ARG A 180 23.97 2.83 7.58
C ARG A 180 22.77 3.66 7.16
N LEU A 181 21.58 3.36 7.69
CA LEU A 181 20.37 4.12 7.37
C LEU A 181 20.49 5.58 7.83
N SER A 182 21.09 5.83 9.00
CA SER A 182 21.36 7.20 9.46
C SER A 182 22.32 7.94 8.52
N GLN A 183 23.39 7.28 8.06
CA GLN A 183 24.34 7.86 7.10
C GLN A 183 23.71 8.13 5.73
N VAL A 184 22.88 7.20 5.23
CA VAL A 184 22.14 7.37 3.97
C VAL A 184 21.19 8.55 4.10
N TRP A 185 20.41 8.62 5.18
CA TRP A 185 19.43 9.69 5.38
C TRP A 185 20.08 11.08 5.38
N ALA A 186 21.25 11.21 6.00
CA ALA A 186 21.99 12.47 6.08
C ALA A 186 22.46 13.01 4.71
N VAL A 187 22.52 12.18 3.67
CA VAL A 187 22.98 12.57 2.33
C VAL A 187 21.87 12.53 1.28
N LEU A 188 20.63 12.18 1.65
CA LEU A 188 19.50 12.24 0.74
C LEU A 188 19.28 13.69 0.27
N PRO A 189 18.92 13.91 -1.01
CA PRO A 189 18.55 15.25 -1.46
C PRO A 189 17.33 15.77 -0.68
N ALA A 190 17.27 17.08 -0.50
CA ALA A 190 16.12 17.71 0.15
C ALA A 190 14.82 17.43 -0.65
N GLY A 191 13.71 17.25 0.07
CA GLY A 191 12.37 17.02 -0.51
C GLY A 191 12.09 15.59 -0.93
N TRP A 192 12.89 14.61 -0.51
CA TRP A 192 12.55 13.19 -0.67
C TRP A 192 11.62 12.72 0.45
N ASP A 193 10.44 12.22 0.09
CA ASP A 193 9.44 11.75 1.07
C ASP A 193 9.53 10.25 1.38
N ILE A 194 9.94 9.44 0.38
CA ILE A 194 10.01 7.97 0.50
C ILE A 194 11.28 7.46 -0.17
N VAL A 195 12.00 6.57 0.55
CA VAL A 195 13.15 5.84 0.02
C VAL A 195 12.85 4.35 0.02
N PHE A 196 12.94 3.73 -1.16
CA PHE A 196 12.81 2.29 -1.30
C PHE A 196 14.15 1.61 -1.02
N LEU A 197 14.18 0.80 0.03
CA LEU A 197 15.36 0.03 0.47
C LEU A 197 15.27 -1.37 -0.13
N GLY A 198 15.71 -1.54 -1.37
CA GLY A 198 15.71 -2.82 -2.07
C GLY A 198 16.01 -2.67 -3.54
N VAL A 199 16.44 -3.75 -4.17
CA VAL A 199 16.59 -3.82 -5.63
C VAL A 199 15.41 -4.62 -6.17
N LEU A 200 14.66 -4.05 -7.12
CA LEU A 200 13.80 -4.86 -7.97
C LEU A 200 14.73 -5.65 -8.89
N ASP A 201 15.02 -6.90 -8.54
CA ASP A 201 15.76 -7.79 -9.42
C ASP A 201 14.83 -8.14 -10.58
N VAL A 202 15.01 -7.42 -11.70
CA VAL A 202 14.28 -7.70 -12.94
C VAL A 202 15.02 -8.85 -13.63
N GLY A 203 14.74 -10.07 -13.15
CA GLY A 203 15.22 -11.32 -13.76
C GLY A 203 14.62 -11.57 -15.14
#